data_AF-A0A839UCT4-F1
#
_entry.id   AF-A0A839UCT4-F1
#
_cell.length_a   1.000
_cell.length_b   1.000
_cell.length_c   1.000
_cell.angle_alpha   90.00
_cell.angle_beta   90.00
_cell.angle_gamma   90.00
#
_symmetry.space_group_name_H-M   'P 1'
#
loop_
_entity.id
_entity.type
_entity.pdbx_description
1 polymer ?
#
loop_
_entity_poly.entity_id
_entity_poly.type
_entity_poly.pdbx_seq_one_letter_code
_entity_poly.pdbx_strand_id
1 'polypeptide(L)' 'MSSVFIATENINNFTGLLLREKDDFKRHVLLELLALEKGKLDAAIVAQGKLIPAEDSVSVRLDVGRQ' A
#
# COMPACT_ATOMS: atom_id res chain seq x y z
N MET A 1 -4.10 -4.96 13.82
CA MET A 1 -2.86 -4.71 13.05
C MET A 1 -3.26 -4.53 11.59
N SER A 2 -2.89 -3.43 10.92
CA SER A 2 -3.40 -3.12 9.56
C SER A 2 -2.64 -3.89 8.46
N SER A 3 -3.29 -4.18 7.33
CA SER A 3 -2.66 -4.88 6.20
C SER A 3 -1.49 -4.09 5.60
N VAL A 4 -1.57 -2.76 5.63
CA VAL A 4 -0.45 -1.86 5.27
C VAL A 4 0.74 -2.10 6.20
N PHE A 5 0.52 -2.12 7.52
CA PHE A 5 1.60 -2.34 8.49
C PHE A 5 2.30 -3.69 8.27
N ILE A 6 1.53 -4.78 8.08
CA ILE A 6 2.10 -6.12 7.86
C ILE A 6 2.95 -6.15 6.59
N ALA A 7 2.43 -5.60 5.48
CA ALA A 7 3.18 -5.57 4.22
C ALA A 7 4.46 -4.73 4.34
N THR A 8 4.41 -3.59 5.03
CA THR A 8 5.59 -2.75 5.30
C THR A 8 6.65 -3.49 6.12
N GLU A 9 6.26 -4.17 7.19
CA GLU A 9 7.20 -4.94 8.02
C GLU A 9 7.84 -6.08 7.23
N ASN A 10 7.09 -6.80 6.40
CA ASN A 10 7.64 -7.85 5.55
C ASN A 10 8.62 -7.31 4.52
N ILE A 11 8.33 -6.16 3.90
CA ILE A 11 9.26 -5.48 2.97
C ILE A 11 10.58 -5.13 3.67
N ASN A 12 10.51 -4.58 4.88
CA ASN A 12 11.70 -4.25 5.67
C ASN A 12 12.52 -5.50 6.00
N ASN A 13 11.85 -6.57 6.44
CA ASN A 13 12.49 -7.84 6.77
C ASN A 13 13.17 -8.47 5.55
N PHE A 14 12.49 -8.58 4.40
CA PHE A 14 13.07 -9.14 3.19
C PHE A 14 14.22 -8.30 2.63
N THR A 15 14.12 -6.97 2.71
CA THR A 15 15.23 -6.07 2.33
C THR A 15 16.45 -6.31 3.22
N GLY A 16 16.25 -6.44 4.53
CA GLY A 16 17.32 -6.75 5.48
C GLY A 16 17.99 -8.11 5.23
N LEU A 17 17.19 -9.13 4.88
CA LEU A 17 17.70 -10.45 4.51
C LEU A 17 18.48 -10.42 3.20
N LEU A 18 17.98 -9.71 2.18
CA LEU A 18 18.61 -9.61 0.87
C LEU A 18 20.01 -8.98 0.93
N LEU A 19 20.22 -8.02 1.83
CA LEU A 19 21.54 -7.40 2.05
C LEU A 19 22.59 -8.37 2.62
N ARG A 20 22.15 -9.44 3.28
CA ARG A 20 23.02 -10.40 3.98
C ARG A 20 23.17 -11.72 3.22
N GLU A 21 22.25 -12.03 2.33
CA GLU A 21 22.25 -13.27 1.57
C GLU A 21 23.30 -13.25 0.45
N LYS A 22 24.09 -14.33 0.39
CA LYS A 22 25.17 -14.50 -0.60
C LYS A 22 24.84 -15.57 -1.63
N ASP A 23 23.88 -16.43 -1.34
CA ASP A 23 23.39 -17.45 -2.25
C ASP A 23 22.45 -16.84 -3.28
N ASP A 24 22.84 -16.89 -4.56
CA ASP A 24 22.09 -16.22 -5.64
C ASP A 24 20.69 -16.80 -5.84
N PHE A 25 20.49 -18.09 -5.58
CA PHE A 25 19.16 -18.70 -5.65
C PHE A 25 18.25 -18.16 -4.55
N LYS A 26 18.72 -18.10 -3.30
CA LYS A 26 17.96 -17.50 -2.20
C LYS A 26 17.73 -16.01 -2.40
N ARG A 27 18.70 -15.27 -2.95
CA ARG A 27 18.50 -13.86 -3.32
C ARG A 27 17.39 -13.70 -4.35
N HIS A 28 17.33 -14.57 -5.35
CA HIS A 28 16.25 -14.58 -6.33
C HIS A 28 14.88 -14.77 -5.66
N VAL A 29 14.75 -15.78 -4.78
CA VAL A 29 13.53 -16.02 -4.02
C VAL A 29 13.15 -14.80 -3.14
N LEU A 30 14.12 -14.18 -2.47
CA LEU A 30 13.88 -12.98 -1.66
C LEU A 30 13.38 -11.80 -2.50
N LEU A 31 13.87 -11.64 -3.73
CA LEU A 31 13.38 -10.62 -4.67
C LEU A 31 11.94 -10.88 -5.11
N GLU A 32 11.59 -12.15 -5.39
CA GLU A 32 10.20 -12.53 -5.72
C GLU A 32 9.25 -12.24 -4.55
N LEU A 33 9.64 -12.63 -3.33
CA LEU A 33 8.88 -12.34 -2.12
C LEU A 33 8.72 -10.83 -1.89
N LEU A 34 9.79 -10.06 -2.11
CA LEU A 34 9.74 -8.60 -1.99
C LEU A 34 8.77 -7.97 -3.00
N ALA A 35 8.73 -8.46 -4.24
CA ALA A 35 7.79 -7.99 -5.26
C ALA A 35 6.33 -8.29 -4.85
N LEU A 36 6.08 -9.49 -4.31
CA LEU A 36 4.75 -9.87 -3.82
C LEU A 36 4.28 -8.97 -2.67
N GLU A 37 5.14 -8.68 -1.69
CA GLU A 37 4.76 -7.80 -0.57
C GLU A 37 4.51 -6.35 -1.01
N LYS A 38 5.25 -5.84 -1.99
CA LYS A 38 4.96 -4.53 -2.59
C LYS A 38 3.58 -4.50 -3.25
N GLY A 39 3.22 -5.54 -3.99
CA GLY A 39 1.88 -5.67 -4.57
C GLY A 39 0.77 -5.71 -3.50
N LYS A 40 1.01 -6.39 -2.37
CA LYS A 40 0.08 -6.40 -1.23
C LYS A 40 -0.06 -5.02 -0.59
N LEU A 41 1.05 -4.29 -0.43
CA LEU A 41 1.06 -2.94 0.11
C LEU A 41 0.22 -2.00 -0.77
N ASP A 42 0.45 -2.01 -2.08
CA ASP A 42 -0.32 -1.19 -3.03
C ASP A 42 -1.82 -1.51 -2.96
N ALA A 43 -2.18 -2.80 -2.95
CA ALA A 43 -3.56 -3.24 -2.81
C ALA A 43 -4.18 -2.78 -1.48
N ALA A 44 -3.43 -2.85 -0.38
CA ALA A 44 -3.89 -2.42 0.94
C ALA A 44 -4.09 -0.90 1.02
N ILE A 45 -3.19 -0.11 0.41
CA ILE A 45 -3.32 1.36 0.31
C ILE A 45 -4.57 1.72 -0.49
N VAL A 46 -4.78 1.09 -1.66
CA VAL A 46 -5.97 1.32 -2.49
C VAL A 46 -7.25 0.97 -1.74
N ALA A 47 -7.26 -0.14 -1.00
CA ALA A 47 -8.42 -0.55 -0.19
C ALA A 47 -8.74 0.47 0.91
N GLN A 48 -7.71 1.02 1.59
CA GLN A 48 -7.91 2.09 2.58
C GLN A 48 -8.40 3.39 1.93
N GLY A 49 -7.87 3.77 0.76
CA GLY A 49 -8.33 4.94 0.01
C GLY A 49 -9.78 4.83 -0.47
N LYS A 50 -10.23 3.63 -0.85
CA LYS A 50 -11.64 3.35 -1.22
C LYS A 50 -12.59 3.30 -0.01
N LEU A 51 -12.05 3.12 1.20
CA LEU A 51 -12.79 3.15 2.46
C LEU A 51 -13.06 4.57 2.97
N ILE A 52 -12.45 5.60 2.37
CA ILE A 52 -12.86 7.00 2.53
C ILE A 52 -13.97 7.24 1.50
N PRO A 53 -15.26 7.26 1.88
CA PRO A 53 -16.33 7.49 0.93
C PRO A 53 -16.17 8.89 0.35
N ALA A 54 -16.44 9.02 -0.95
CA ALA A 54 -16.59 10.28 -1.66
C ALA A 54 -17.86 11.05 -1.22
N GLU A 55 -18.12 11.14 0.10
CA GLU A 55 -19.32 11.74 0.68
C GLU A 55 -19.07 13.08 1.37
N ASP A 56 -17.81 13.52 1.48
CA ASP A 56 -17.46 14.89 1.90
C ASP A 56 -17.34 15.88 0.72
N SER A 57 -17.87 15.51 -0.46
CA SER A 57 -18.15 16.49 -1.51
C SER A 57 -19.46 17.22 -1.18
N VAL A 58 -19.46 17.97 -0.07
CA VAL A 58 -20.58 18.82 0.34
C VAL A 58 -20.96 19.73 -0.82
N SER A 59 -22.23 19.60 -1.22
CA SER A 59 -22.88 20.41 -2.24
C SER A 59 -22.77 21.89 -1.89
N VAL A 60 -21.91 22.64 -2.58
CA VAL A 60 -22.05 24.10 -2.65
C VAL A 60 -23.15 24.39 -3.68
N ARG A 61 -24.40 24.35 -3.24
CA ARG A 61 -25.49 25.06 -3.93
C ARG A 61 -25.18 26.55 -3.81
N LEU A 62 -24.60 27.13 -4.86
CA LEU A 62 -24.58 28.57 -5.05
C LEU A 62 -26.01 29.01 -5.35
N ASP A 63 -26.75 29.35 -4.30
CA ASP A 63 -27.98 30.12 -4.43
C ASP A 63 -27.59 31.57 -4.73
N VAL A 64 -27.37 31.86 -6.01
CA VAL A 64 -27.26 33.24 -6.50
C VAL A 64 -28.63 33.61 -7.04
N GLY A 65 -29.37 34.34 -6.19
CA GLY A 65 -30.75 34.69 -6.42
C GLY A 65 -31.00 35.48 -7.72
N ARG A 66 -32.21 35.31 -8.23
CA ARG A 66 -32.92 36.32 -9.01
C ARG A 66 -34.41 36.21 -8.74
N GLN A 67 -34.95 37.18 -8.01
CA GLN A 67 -36.17 37.91 -8.35
C GLN A 67 -36.15 39.25 -7.62
#